data_AF-A0A812Q9Q5-F1
#
_entry.id   AF-A0A812Q9Q5-F1
#
_cell.length_a   1.000
_cell.length_b   1.000
_cell.length_c   1.000
_cell.angle_alpha   90.00
_cell.angle_beta   90.00
_cell.angle_gamma   90.00
#
_symmetry.space_group_name_H-M   'P 1'
#
loop_
_entity.id
_entity.type
_entity.pdbx_description
1 polymer ?
#
loop_
_entity_poly.entity_id
_entity_poly.type
_entity_poly.pdbx_seq_one_letter_code
_entity_poly.pdbx_strand_id
1 'polypeptide(L)'
;MALLVLLSFDVYLRPGEGLTLKAKNLDDYVPDKTGVFNNSLPLDHPRTQKWLGRALEKLKKGKKENDLLFNVEAEKYRKAFESAGAWLGLPGLRTYQLRHGGAADDLLTKTREYAAVKDRGRWRTDSSVRRYGKVGKVQTLLNKMPRWALDYCRRAEASMEAVLSGSKNPLSQ
;
A
#
# COMPACT_ATOMS: atom_id res chain seq x y z
N MET A 1 10.41 -1.43 -5.01
CA MET A 1 9.99 -1.68 -3.62
C MET A 1 8.97 -0.66 -3.13
N ALA A 2 9.22 0.66 -3.25
CA ALA A 2 8.26 1.68 -2.79
C ALA A 2 6.85 1.56 -3.40
N LEU A 3 6.74 1.34 -4.72
CA LEU A 3 5.44 1.08 -5.36
C LEU A 3 4.72 -0.16 -4.81
N LEU A 4 5.46 -1.20 -4.41
CA LEU A 4 4.89 -2.39 -3.78
C LEU A 4 4.35 -2.06 -2.38
N VAL A 5 5.05 -1.21 -1.62
CA VAL A 5 4.58 -0.73 -0.30
C VAL A 5 3.24 -0.01 -0.45
N LEU A 6 3.17 0.94 -1.38
CA LEU A 6 1.95 1.73 -1.61
C LEU A 6 0.81 0.88 -2.14
N LEU A 7 1.05 0.03 -3.14
CA LEU A 7 0.01 -0.86 -3.63
C LEU A 7 -0.50 -1.77 -2.51
N SER A 8 0.40 -2.34 -1.69
CA SER A 8 0.02 -3.20 -0.57
C SER A 8 -0.78 -2.46 0.50
N PHE A 9 -0.50 -1.18 0.70
CA PHE A 9 -1.25 -0.30 1.61
C PHE A 9 -2.61 0.06 1.04
N ASP A 10 -2.68 0.52 -0.21
CA ASP A 10 -3.91 1.02 -0.85
C ASP A 10 -4.93 -0.08 -1.10
N VAL A 11 -4.49 -1.28 -1.53
CA VAL A 11 -5.37 -2.41 -1.88
C VAL A 11 -5.27 -3.58 -0.90
N TYR A 12 -4.65 -3.33 0.26
CA TYR A 12 -4.63 -4.25 1.39
C TYR A 12 -3.96 -5.60 1.09
N LEU A 13 -2.97 -5.69 0.20
CA LEU A 13 -2.37 -6.97 -0.17
C LEU A 13 -1.71 -7.66 1.05
N ARG A 14 -1.86 -8.99 1.13
CA ARG A 14 -0.97 -9.79 1.99
C ARG A 14 0.45 -9.72 1.41
N PRO A 15 1.50 -9.86 2.24
CA PRO A 15 2.88 -9.82 1.74
C PRO A 15 3.14 -10.78 0.58
N GLY A 16 2.61 -12.01 0.67
CA GLY A 16 2.73 -13.00 -0.41
C GLY A 16 2.01 -12.57 -1.70
N GLU A 17 0.80 -12.02 -1.59
CA GLU A 17 0.01 -11.57 -2.76
C GLU A 17 0.72 -10.44 -3.51
N GLY A 18 1.33 -9.49 -2.80
CA GLY A 18 2.09 -8.42 -3.43
C GLY A 18 3.37 -8.90 -4.13
N LEU A 19 4.05 -9.89 -3.56
CA LEU A 19 5.29 -10.46 -4.12
C LEU A 19 5.03 -11.40 -5.30
N THR A 20 3.85 -12.03 -5.38
CA THR A 20 3.48 -12.94 -6.47
C THR A 20 2.57 -12.29 -7.52
N LEU A 21 2.29 -10.99 -7.39
CA LEU A 21 1.46 -10.24 -8.33
C LEU A 21 2.11 -10.23 -9.73
N LYS A 22 1.35 -10.59 -10.76
CA LYS A 22 1.81 -10.67 -12.14
C LYS A 22 1.37 -9.46 -12.95
N ALA A 23 2.04 -9.20 -14.08
CA ALA A 23 1.71 -8.10 -14.98
C ALA A 23 0.24 -8.10 -15.43
N LYS A 24 -0.32 -9.29 -15.72
CA LYS A 24 -1.73 -9.47 -16.11
C LYS A 24 -2.75 -9.10 -15.02
N ASN A 25 -2.32 -8.97 -13.76
CA ASN A 25 -3.23 -8.62 -12.66
C ASN A 25 -3.48 -7.12 -12.57
N LEU A 26 -2.81 -6.29 -13.37
CA LEU A 26 -3.10 -4.87 -13.50
C LEU A 26 -4.14 -4.56 -14.58
N ASP A 27 -4.51 -5.55 -15.41
CA ASP A 27 -5.42 -5.30 -16.53
C ASP A 27 -6.83 -4.96 -16.03
N ASP A 28 -7.31 -3.82 -16.53
CA ASP A 28 -8.67 -3.34 -16.36
C ASP A 28 -9.68 -4.34 -16.92
N TYR A 29 -10.70 -4.66 -16.13
CA TYR A 29 -11.97 -5.24 -16.58
C TYR A 29 -11.92 -6.52 -17.43
N VAL A 30 -10.95 -7.42 -17.23
CA VAL A 30 -11.09 -8.79 -17.75
C VAL A 30 -12.02 -9.57 -16.80
N PRO A 31 -13.26 -9.89 -17.20
CA PRO A 31 -14.11 -10.75 -16.39
C PRO A 31 -13.42 -12.10 -16.20
N ASP A 32 -13.52 -12.67 -15.00
CA ASP A 32 -13.12 -14.07 -14.86
C ASP A 32 -13.99 -14.96 -15.77
N LYS A 33 -13.56 -16.21 -16.00
CA LYS A 33 -14.25 -17.16 -16.89
C LYS A 33 -15.71 -17.46 -16.46
N THR A 34 -16.15 -16.91 -15.33
CA THR A 34 -17.47 -17.08 -14.73
C THR A 34 -18.27 -15.78 -14.63
N GLY A 35 -17.77 -14.64 -15.15
CA GLY A 35 -18.45 -13.35 -15.13
C GLY A 35 -18.52 -12.67 -13.75
N VAL A 36 -17.73 -13.13 -12.79
CA VAL A 36 -17.74 -12.62 -11.40
C VAL A 36 -16.66 -11.55 -11.24
N PHE A 37 -17.08 -10.30 -11.08
CA PHE A 37 -16.18 -9.14 -10.89
C PHE A 37 -15.54 -9.05 -9.49
N ASN A 38 -15.70 -10.06 -8.65
CA ASN A 38 -15.69 -9.91 -7.19
C ASN A 38 -14.28 -9.85 -6.54
N ASN A 39 -13.21 -9.74 -7.34
CA ASN A 39 -11.83 -9.61 -6.84
C ASN A 39 -11.05 -8.43 -7.44
N SER A 40 -11.66 -7.62 -8.31
CA SER A 40 -11.02 -6.41 -8.82
C SER A 40 -11.06 -5.33 -7.74
N LEU A 41 -9.90 -4.77 -7.39
CA LEU A 41 -9.79 -3.69 -6.43
C LEU A 41 -9.42 -2.41 -7.16
N PRO A 42 -10.30 -1.37 -7.15
CA PRO A 42 -9.95 -0.10 -7.78
C PRO A 42 -8.79 0.57 -7.04
N LEU A 43 -7.98 1.31 -7.80
CA LEU A 43 -6.94 2.20 -7.30
C LEU A 43 -7.52 3.60 -7.04
N ASP A 44 -8.47 3.67 -6.12
CA ASP A 44 -9.35 4.80 -5.84
C ASP A 44 -9.01 5.51 -4.52
N HIS A 45 -7.85 5.23 -3.94
CA HIS A 45 -7.44 5.92 -2.72
C HIS A 45 -7.15 7.42 -3.02
N PRO A 46 -7.74 8.39 -2.29
CA PRO A 46 -7.70 9.81 -2.65
C PRO A 46 -6.31 10.40 -2.90
N ARG A 47 -5.31 9.95 -2.12
CA ARG A 47 -3.92 10.42 -2.21
C ARG A 47 -3.14 9.90 -3.43
N THR A 48 -3.58 8.80 -4.04
CA THR A 48 -2.79 8.05 -5.02
C THR A 48 -3.53 7.79 -6.33
N GLN A 49 -4.86 7.85 -6.34
CA GLN A 49 -5.72 7.54 -7.50
C GLN A 49 -5.36 8.29 -8.78
N LYS A 50 -4.79 9.50 -8.68
CA LYS A 50 -4.44 10.31 -9.84
C LYS A 50 -3.20 9.83 -10.59
N TRP A 51 -2.33 9.04 -9.95
CA TRP A 51 -0.99 8.76 -10.48
C TRP A 51 -0.49 7.33 -10.28
N LEU A 52 -0.97 6.60 -9.27
CA LEU A 52 -0.46 5.27 -8.95
C LEU A 52 -0.69 4.28 -10.09
N GLY A 53 -1.88 4.28 -10.71
CA GLY A 53 -2.17 3.45 -11.88
C GLY A 53 -1.18 3.70 -13.02
N ARG A 54 -0.91 4.96 -13.36
CA ARG A 54 0.09 5.33 -14.38
C ARG A 54 1.50 4.87 -14.02
N ALA A 55 1.89 4.94 -12.75
CA ALA A 55 3.19 4.46 -12.28
C ALA A 55 3.32 2.94 -12.39
N LEU A 56 2.23 2.19 -12.11
CA LEU A 56 2.17 0.75 -12.26
C LEU A 56 2.18 0.33 -13.74
N GLU A 57 1.51 1.06 -14.62
CA GLU A 57 1.57 0.83 -16.08
C GLU A 57 2.98 1.05 -16.64
N LYS A 58 3.67 2.11 -16.19
CA LYS A 58 5.10 2.31 -16.51
C LYS A 58 5.96 1.13 -16.04
N LEU A 59 5.71 0.59 -14.85
CA LEU A 59 6.41 -0.57 -14.32
C LEU A 59 6.09 -1.87 -15.09
N LYS A 60 4.86 -1.99 -15.59
CA LYS A 60 4.38 -3.11 -16.41
C LYS A 60 5.02 -3.13 -17.80
N LYS A 61 5.34 -1.96 -18.36
CA LYS A 61 5.89 -1.82 -19.71
C LYS A 61 7.07 -2.77 -19.95
N GLY A 62 6.94 -3.60 -21.00
CA GLY A 62 7.97 -4.58 -21.38
C GLY A 62 7.93 -5.92 -20.64
N LYS A 63 7.00 -6.13 -19.70
CA LYS A 63 6.75 -7.42 -19.04
C LYS A 63 5.74 -8.25 -19.83
N LYS A 64 5.92 -9.57 -19.84
CA LYS A 64 4.92 -10.53 -20.31
C LYS A 64 3.85 -10.72 -19.24
N GLU A 65 2.67 -11.16 -19.65
CA GLU A 65 1.50 -11.36 -18.76
C GLU A 65 1.80 -12.14 -17.48
N ASN A 66 2.60 -13.20 -17.59
CA ASN A 66 2.90 -14.10 -16.47
C ASN A 66 4.15 -13.69 -15.67
N ASP A 67 4.86 -12.65 -16.09
CA ASP A 67 6.01 -12.12 -15.35
C ASP A 67 5.53 -11.47 -14.06
N LEU A 68 6.36 -11.56 -13.02
CA LEU A 68 6.13 -10.81 -11.78
C LEU A 68 6.14 -9.31 -12.08
N LEU A 69 5.12 -8.61 -11.59
CA LEU A 69 5.05 -7.16 -11.65
C LEU A 69 6.20 -6.55 -10.85
N PHE A 70 6.43 -7.07 -9.64
CA PHE A 70 7.55 -6.70 -8.79
C PHE A 70 8.57 -7.84 -8.74
N ASN A 71 9.70 -7.68 -9.43
CA ASN A 71 10.81 -8.61 -9.30
C ASN A 71 11.68 -8.24 -8.08
N VAL A 72 11.21 -8.62 -6.89
CA VAL A 72 11.84 -8.29 -5.61
C VAL A 72 11.91 -9.54 -4.73
N GLU A 73 13.08 -9.79 -4.14
CA GLU A 73 13.25 -10.86 -3.16
C GLU A 73 12.52 -10.54 -1.84
N ALA A 74 11.77 -11.51 -1.33
CA ALA A 74 10.93 -11.36 -0.14
C ALA A 74 11.72 -10.88 1.09
N GLU A 75 12.90 -11.46 1.32
CA GLU A 75 13.74 -11.13 2.47
C GLU A 75 14.33 -9.73 2.37
N LYS A 76 14.79 -9.34 1.17
CA LYS A 76 15.27 -7.98 0.90
C LYS A 76 14.16 -6.95 1.09
N TYR A 77 12.95 -7.24 0.62
CA TYR A 77 11.78 -6.38 0.82
C TYR A 77 11.45 -6.20 2.30
N ARG A 78 11.41 -7.31 3.06
CA ARG A 78 11.14 -7.32 4.49
C ARG A 78 12.17 -6.50 5.26
N LYS A 79 13.46 -6.75 5.03
CA LYS A 79 14.56 -6.02 5.67
C LYS A 79 14.51 -4.53 5.34
N ALA A 80 14.31 -4.15 4.08
CA ALA A 80 14.22 -2.75 3.70
C ALA A 80 13.07 -2.02 4.41
N PHE A 81 11.90 -2.66 4.52
CA PHE A 81 10.76 -2.10 5.24
C PHE A 81 11.02 -1.94 6.75
N GLU A 82 11.61 -2.96 7.37
CA GLU A 82 11.99 -2.94 8.79
C GLU A 82 13.03 -1.86 9.09
N SER A 83 14.06 -1.76 8.26
CA SER A 83 15.10 -0.74 8.38
C SER A 83 14.55 0.67 8.20
N ALA A 84 13.64 0.88 7.25
CA ALA A 84 12.98 2.17 7.08
C ALA A 84 12.13 2.54 8.30
N GLY A 85 11.39 1.58 8.86
CA GLY A 85 10.62 1.77 10.10
C GLY A 85 11.51 2.13 11.28
N ALA A 86 12.58 1.36 11.50
CA ALA A 86 13.54 1.61 12.58
C ALA A 86 14.19 2.99 12.44
N TRP A 87 14.57 3.37 11.22
CA TRP A 87 15.13 4.70 10.95
C TRP A 87 14.15 5.81 11.32
N LEU A 88 12.86 5.67 11.00
CA LEU A 88 11.79 6.62 11.38
C LEU A 88 11.40 6.60 12.87
N GLY A 89 12.11 5.84 13.72
CA GLY A 89 11.78 5.69 15.14
C GLY A 89 10.58 4.77 15.40
N LEU A 90 10.23 3.92 14.44
CA LEU A 90 9.18 2.90 14.52
C LEU A 90 9.78 1.49 14.41
N PRO A 91 10.53 1.02 15.43
CA PRO A 91 11.11 -0.31 15.38
C PRO A 91 10.03 -1.40 15.39
N GLY A 92 10.32 -2.53 14.74
CA GLY A 92 9.43 -3.70 14.72
C GLY A 92 8.29 -3.62 13.70
N LEU A 93 8.31 -2.65 12.77
CA LEU A 93 7.40 -2.66 11.63
C LEU A 93 7.59 -3.91 10.77
N ARG A 94 6.48 -4.52 10.32
CA ARG A 94 6.48 -5.71 9.47
C ARG A 94 5.59 -5.48 8.26
N THR A 95 5.95 -6.06 7.12
CA THR A 95 5.23 -5.83 5.84
C THR A 95 3.75 -6.20 5.88
N TYR A 96 3.34 -7.20 6.67
CA TYR A 96 1.92 -7.55 6.83
C TYR A 96 1.09 -6.41 7.46
N GLN A 97 1.73 -5.50 8.20
CA GLN A 97 1.05 -4.37 8.83
C GLN A 97 0.61 -3.32 7.81
N LEU A 98 1.15 -3.30 6.59
CA LEU A 98 0.69 -2.38 5.53
C LEU A 98 -0.80 -2.56 5.23
N ARG A 99 -1.25 -3.81 5.15
CA ARG A 99 -2.67 -4.17 5.02
C ARG A 99 -3.52 -3.61 6.15
N HIS A 100 -3.01 -3.65 7.37
CA HIS A 100 -3.70 -3.14 8.55
C HIS A 100 -3.68 -1.62 8.60
N GLY A 101 -2.56 -1.02 8.19
CA GLY A 101 -2.38 0.42 8.10
C GLY A 101 -3.33 1.05 7.09
N GLY A 102 -3.47 0.46 5.89
CA GLY A 102 -4.41 0.93 4.87
C GLY A 102 -5.87 0.88 5.35
N ALA A 103 -6.27 -0.24 5.96
CA ALA A 103 -7.61 -0.37 6.53
C ALA A 103 -7.86 0.58 7.70
N ALA A 104 -6.85 0.82 8.54
CA ALA A 104 -6.95 1.82 9.59
C ALA A 104 -7.10 3.22 9.00
N ASP A 105 -6.26 3.59 8.03
CA ASP A 105 -6.31 4.90 7.40
C ASP A 105 -7.65 5.17 6.72
N ASP A 106 -8.20 4.23 5.96
CA ASP A 106 -9.51 4.39 5.32
C ASP A 106 -10.66 4.61 6.34
N LEU A 107 -10.64 3.88 7.46
CA LEU A 107 -11.63 4.04 8.53
C LEU A 107 -11.46 5.38 9.27
N LEU A 108 -10.21 5.78 9.53
CA LEU A 108 -9.89 6.98 10.32
C LEU A 108 -10.11 8.27 9.52
N THR A 109 -9.82 8.23 8.22
CA THR A 109 -10.06 9.33 7.29
C THR A 109 -11.49 9.34 6.75
N LYS A 110 -12.28 8.29 7.05
CA LYS A 110 -13.61 8.06 6.49
C LYS A 110 -13.64 7.98 4.96
N THR A 111 -12.52 7.55 4.37
CA THR A 111 -12.45 7.28 2.93
C THR A 111 -13.33 6.09 2.56
N ARG A 112 -13.46 5.10 3.46
CA ARG A 112 -14.35 3.95 3.27
C ARG A 112 -15.06 3.58 4.56
N GLU A 113 -16.30 3.16 4.41
CA GLU A 113 -17.08 2.57 5.47
C GLU A 113 -16.64 1.15 5.80
N TYR A 114 -17.05 0.68 6.97
CA TYR A 114 -16.62 -0.59 7.54
C TYR A 114 -16.83 -1.80 6.62
N ALA A 115 -17.99 -1.90 5.97
CA ALA A 115 -18.31 -2.98 5.05
C ALA A 115 -17.37 -2.96 3.82
N ALA A 116 -17.14 -1.79 3.24
CA ALA A 116 -16.25 -1.63 2.10
C ALA A 116 -14.79 -1.99 2.46
N VAL A 117 -14.32 -1.63 3.66
CA VAL A 117 -12.99 -2.03 4.16
C VAL A 117 -12.92 -3.55 4.33
N LYS A 118 -13.96 -4.17 4.90
CA LYS A 118 -14.04 -5.63 5.08
C LYS A 118 -13.97 -6.36 3.74
N ASP A 119 -14.73 -5.92 2.75
CA ASP A 119 -14.82 -6.53 1.43
C ASP A 119 -13.51 -6.36 0.66
N ARG A 120 -12.98 -5.12 0.58
CA ARG A 120 -11.69 -4.80 -0.05
C ARG A 120 -10.56 -5.67 0.51
N GLY A 121 -10.53 -5.83 1.83
CA GLY A 121 -9.54 -6.64 2.50
C GLY A 121 -9.99 -8.05 2.79
N ARG A 122 -11.01 -8.58 2.12
CA ARG A 122 -11.40 -10.00 2.17
C ARG A 122 -11.37 -10.59 3.60
N TRP A 123 -11.84 -9.81 4.58
CA TRP A 123 -11.82 -10.22 5.99
C TRP A 123 -13.06 -11.04 6.30
N ARG A 124 -12.84 -12.27 6.79
CA ARG A 124 -13.94 -13.19 7.10
C ARG A 124 -14.84 -12.70 8.23
N THR A 125 -14.28 -12.01 9.21
CA THR A 125 -15.00 -11.61 10.43
C THR A 125 -14.89 -10.12 10.68
N ASP A 126 -15.98 -9.55 11.20
CA ASP A 126 -16.00 -8.15 11.61
C ASP A 126 -14.99 -7.91 12.72
N SER A 127 -14.83 -8.84 13.68
CA SER A 127 -13.82 -8.70 14.75
C SER A 127 -12.41 -8.36 14.25
N SER A 128 -12.05 -8.76 13.03
CA SER A 128 -10.77 -8.43 12.42
C SER A 128 -10.65 -6.94 12.08
N VAL A 129 -11.70 -6.35 11.52
CA VAL A 129 -11.72 -4.96 11.02
C VAL A 129 -11.93 -3.95 12.17
N ARG A 130 -12.70 -4.30 13.21
CA ARG A 130 -12.91 -3.42 14.40
C ARG A 130 -11.61 -3.00 15.08
N ARG A 131 -10.55 -3.80 14.94
CA ARG A 131 -9.24 -3.50 15.52
C ARG A 131 -8.55 -2.29 14.85
N TYR A 132 -8.90 -1.98 13.61
CA TYR A 132 -8.25 -0.92 12.82
C TYR A 132 -8.87 0.47 13.04
N GLY A 133 -10.14 0.56 13.46
CA GLY A 133 -10.82 1.82 13.75
C GLY A 133 -10.44 2.51 15.07
N LYS A 134 -9.35 2.09 15.72
CA LYS A 134 -8.95 2.62 17.04
C LYS A 134 -8.16 3.92 16.93
N VAL A 135 -8.86 5.04 16.71
CA VAL A 135 -8.28 6.40 16.52
C VAL A 135 -7.24 6.74 17.60
N GLY A 136 -7.57 6.56 18.88
CA GLY A 136 -6.68 6.92 20.00
C GLY A 136 -5.34 6.17 19.98
N LYS A 137 -5.31 4.93 19.45
CA LYS A 137 -4.07 4.16 19.32
C LYS A 137 -3.17 4.76 18.24
N VAL A 138 -3.73 5.19 17.11
CA VAL A 138 -2.96 5.85 16.05
C VAL A 138 -2.42 7.19 16.52
N GLN A 139 -3.23 8.01 17.18
CA GLN A 139 -2.76 9.27 17.75
C GLN A 139 -1.62 9.06 18.75
N THR A 140 -1.71 8.03 19.61
CA THR A 140 -0.65 7.68 20.55
C THR A 140 0.64 7.28 19.84
N LEU A 141 0.55 6.53 18.73
CA LEU A 141 1.71 6.13 17.94
C LEU A 141 2.35 7.34 17.24
N LEU A 142 1.55 8.23 16.66
CA LEU A 142 2.05 9.46 16.04
C LEU A 142 2.77 10.35 17.06
N ASN A 143 2.24 10.47 18.27
CA ASN A 143 2.88 11.25 19.34
C ASN A 143 4.21 10.65 19.83
N LYS A 144 4.44 9.35 19.62
CA LYS A 144 5.71 8.68 19.96
C LYS A 144 6.78 8.84 18.88
N MET A 145 6.39 9.24 17.66
CA MET A 145 7.36 9.43 16.58
C MET A 145 8.20 10.69 16.85
N PRO A 146 9.53 10.63 16.62
CA PRO A 146 10.36 11.81 16.64
C PRO A 146 9.82 12.90 15.70
N ARG A 147 9.90 14.17 16.12
CA ARG A 147 9.34 15.28 15.33
C ARG A 147 9.93 15.34 13.92
N TRP A 148 11.24 15.15 13.80
CA TRP A 148 11.94 15.13 12.52
C TRP A 148 11.40 14.03 11.59
N ALA A 149 11.02 12.87 12.13
CA ALA A 149 10.52 11.74 11.36
C ALA A 149 9.12 12.02 10.83
N LEU A 150 8.25 12.64 11.64
CA LEU A 150 6.95 13.12 11.19
C LEU A 150 7.07 14.15 10.08
N ASP A 151 7.96 15.14 10.24
CA ASP A 151 8.15 16.18 9.25
C ASP A 151 8.78 15.62 7.96
N TYR A 152 9.68 14.64 8.07
CA TYR A 152 10.19 13.88 6.92
C TYR A 152 9.07 13.13 6.20
N CYS A 153 8.23 12.37 6.92
CA CYS A 153 7.11 11.64 6.33
C CYS A 153 6.15 12.56 5.57
N ARG A 154 5.82 13.74 6.13
CA ARG A 154 4.97 14.74 5.45
C ARG A 154 5.60 15.26 4.16
N ARG A 155 6.90 15.56 4.16
CA ARG A 155 7.61 15.98 2.92
C ARG A 155 7.69 14.85 1.89
N ALA A 156 7.95 13.62 2.35
CA ALA A 156 7.98 12.44 1.50
C ALA A 156 6.61 12.21 0.86
N GLU A 157 5.52 12.32 1.62
CA GLU A 157 4.15 12.21 1.13
C GLU A 157 3.83 13.26 0.07
N ALA A 158 4.16 14.53 0.32
CA ALA A 158 3.94 15.62 -0.63
C ALA A 158 4.73 15.48 -1.94
N SER A 159 5.88 14.79 -1.92
CA SER A 159 6.74 14.58 -3.09
C SER A 159 6.58 13.20 -3.74
N MET A 160 5.73 12.35 -3.18
CA MET A 160 5.66 10.92 -3.49
C MET A 160 5.36 10.65 -4.97
N GLU A 161 4.38 11.37 -5.54
CA GLU A 161 4.05 11.27 -6.96
C GLU A 161 5.26 11.60 -7.82
N ALA A 162 5.91 12.74 -7.58
CA ALA A 162 7.04 13.20 -8.39
C ALA A 162 8.21 12.21 -8.33
N VAL A 163 8.51 11.66 -7.16
CA VAL A 163 9.58 10.66 -6.99
C VAL A 163 9.24 9.35 -7.68
N LEU A 164 8.05 8.80 -7.47
CA LEU A 164 7.69 7.47 -7.98
C LEU A 164 7.27 7.47 -9.45
N SER A 165 6.90 8.62 -10.00
CA SER A 165 6.69 8.80 -11.45
C SER A 165 7.98 9.07 -12.23
N GLY A 166 9.10 9.32 -11.54
CA GLY A 166 10.42 9.59 -12.10
C GLY A 166 10.71 11.08 -12.38
N SER A 167 9.82 11.98 -12.00
CA SER A 167 9.93 13.43 -12.25
C SER A 167 10.82 14.16 -11.23
N LYS A 168 11.17 13.53 -10.10
CA LYS A 168 12.07 14.08 -9.08
C LYS A 168 13.02 12.99 -8.55
N ASN A 169 14.27 13.36 -8.28
CA ASN A 169 15.22 12.46 -7.62
C ASN A 169 14.87 12.33 -6.12
N PRO A 170 14.74 11.11 -5.57
CA PRO A 170 14.48 10.92 -4.13
C PRO A 170 15.57 11.49 -3.21
N LEU A 171 16.78 11.72 -3.72
CA LEU A 171 17.93 12.23 -2.97
C LEU A 171 18.18 13.73 -3.14
N SER A 172 17.47 14.40 -4.06
CA SER A 172 17.49 15.86 -4.16
C SER A 172 16.52 16.42 -3.11
N GLN A 173 17.03 16.63 -1.89
CA GLN A 173 16.35 17.44 -0.88
C GLN A 173 16.59 18.92 -1.15
#